data_AF-A0A2E0RX56-F1
#
_entry.id   AF-A0A2E0RX56-F1
#
_cell.length_a   1.000
_cell.length_b   1.000
_cell.length_c   1.000
_cell.angle_alpha   90.00
_cell.angle_beta   90.00
_cell.angle_gamma   90.00
#
_symmetry.space_group_name_H-M   'P 1'
#
loop_
_entity.id
_entity.type
_entity.pdbx_description
1 polymer ?
#
loop_
_entity_poly.entity_id
_entity_poly.type
_entity_poly.pdbx_seq_one_letter_code
_entity_poly.pdbx_strand_id
1 'polypeptide(L)'
;MEWTINDTFTIRFDPPDEFRPDPVPLAAVGDCDRANGLYLLERWFVGEPSFAGLSVQANPGNDSPLLSRTEFSDSIIGPNITWHLWNGETVRQTGKPANTGLAVLGDYLLMIHGSPEAMHAIAENLTIEPAP
;
A
#
# COMPACT_ATOMS: atom_id res chain seq x y z
N MET A 1 -9.67 -8.00 -7.41
CA MET A 1 -9.27 -8.71 -6.17
C MET A 1 -9.99 -8.05 -5.00
N GLU A 2 -10.29 -8.78 -3.92
CA GLU A 2 -11.05 -8.25 -2.77
C GLU A 2 -10.52 -8.81 -1.45
N TRP A 3 -10.35 -7.96 -0.43
CA TRP A 3 -9.89 -8.32 0.91
C TRP A 3 -10.69 -7.58 1.98
N THR A 4 -11.19 -8.30 2.98
CA THR A 4 -11.85 -7.70 4.16
C THR A 4 -10.88 -7.66 5.34
N ILE A 5 -10.72 -6.48 5.95
CA ILE A 5 -9.79 -6.24 7.04
C ILE A 5 -10.55 -6.15 8.36
N ASN A 6 -10.42 -7.17 9.21
CA ASN A 6 -11.01 -7.27 10.55
C ASN A 6 -12.47 -6.79 10.62
N ASP A 7 -13.29 -7.12 9.62
CA ASP A 7 -14.69 -6.67 9.49
C ASP A 7 -14.89 -5.14 9.63
N THR A 8 -13.84 -4.35 9.37
CA THR A 8 -13.88 -2.89 9.46
C THR A 8 -14.13 -2.27 8.09
N PHE A 9 -13.37 -2.71 7.09
CA PHE A 9 -13.51 -2.25 5.71
C PHE A 9 -13.12 -3.35 4.73
N THR A 10 -13.59 -3.20 3.49
CA THR A 10 -13.23 -4.03 2.36
C THR A 10 -12.40 -3.21 1.37
N ILE A 11 -11.25 -3.73 0.99
CA ILE A 11 -10.44 -3.24 -0.11
C ILE A 11 -10.80 -4.02 -1.36
N ARG A 12 -11.12 -3.32 -2.45
CA ARG A 12 -11.18 -3.91 -3.79
C ARG A 12 -10.11 -3.28 -4.66
N PHE A 13 -9.46 -4.10 -5.46
CA PHE A 13 -8.48 -3.65 -6.43
C PHE A 13 -8.84 -4.20 -7.81
N ASP A 14 -9.01 -3.31 -8.78
CA ASP A 14 -9.19 -3.65 -10.19
C ASP A 14 -7.85 -3.43 -10.92
N PRO A 15 -6.94 -4.43 -10.94
CA PRO A 15 -5.60 -4.26 -11.49
C PRO A 15 -5.66 -3.93 -12.99
N PRO A 16 -4.86 -2.95 -13.47
CA PRO A 16 -4.60 -2.82 -14.91
C PRO A 16 -3.98 -4.10 -15.51
N ASP A 17 -4.10 -4.29 -16.83
CA ASP A 17 -3.68 -5.50 -17.54
C ASP A 17 -2.20 -5.87 -17.33
N GLU A 18 -1.34 -4.89 -17.06
CA GLU A 18 0.08 -5.09 -16.81
C GLU A 18 0.39 -5.68 -15.43
N PHE A 19 -0.53 -5.61 -14.47
CA PHE A 19 -0.36 -6.14 -13.12
C PHE A 19 -0.62 -7.65 -13.12
N ARG A 20 0.47 -8.41 -13.01
CA ARG A 20 0.40 -9.88 -12.91
C ARG A 20 0.64 -10.29 -11.47
N PRO A 21 -0.19 -11.17 -10.88
CA PRO A 21 0.08 -11.71 -9.54
C PRO A 21 1.48 -12.32 -9.44
N ASP A 22 2.14 -12.15 -8.30
CA ASP A 22 3.43 -12.79 -8.02
C ASP A 22 3.28 -14.32 -8.02
N PRO A 23 4.03 -15.11 -8.83
CA PRO A 23 3.90 -16.56 -8.83
C PRO A 23 4.49 -17.18 -7.56
N VAL A 24 5.24 -16.41 -6.76
CA VAL A 24 5.56 -16.77 -5.38
C VAL A 24 4.48 -16.13 -4.51
N PRO A 25 3.42 -16.87 -4.15
CA PRO A 25 2.41 -16.33 -3.26
C PRO A 25 3.10 -15.93 -1.96
N LEU A 26 2.85 -14.69 -1.54
CA LEU A 26 3.17 -14.31 -0.18
C LEU A 26 2.42 -15.24 0.76
N ALA A 27 3.07 -15.68 1.84
CA ALA A 27 2.39 -16.44 2.86
C ALA A 27 1.16 -15.63 3.31
N ALA A 28 0.00 -16.29 3.33
CA ALA A 28 -1.22 -15.64 3.80
C ALA A 28 -0.95 -15.06 5.19
N VAL A 29 -1.39 -13.82 5.42
CA VAL A 29 -1.23 -13.14 6.70
C VAL A 29 -1.86 -14.01 7.80
N GLY A 30 -1.01 -14.52 8.69
CA GLY A 30 -1.42 -15.43 9.75
C GLY A 30 -1.77 -14.71 11.04
N ASP A 31 -2.22 -15.46 12.04
CA ASP A 31 -2.61 -14.88 13.34
C ASP A 31 -1.44 -14.21 14.06
N CYS A 32 -0.22 -14.73 13.91
CA CYS A 32 0.99 -14.10 14.44
C CYS A 32 1.26 -12.74 13.77
N ASP A 33 1.13 -12.65 12.45
CA ASP A 33 1.31 -11.40 11.71
C ASP A 33 0.26 -10.36 12.14
N ARG A 34 -1.00 -10.78 12.26
CA ARG A 34 -2.09 -9.92 12.75
C ARG A 34 -1.85 -9.43 14.18
N ALA A 35 -1.37 -10.31 15.07
CA ALA A 35 -1.01 -9.93 16.43
C ALA A 35 0.15 -8.91 16.48
N ASN A 36 0.99 -8.90 15.44
CA ASN A 36 2.05 -7.91 15.26
C ASN A 36 1.63 -6.72 14.37
N GLY A 37 0.35 -6.63 14.01
CA GLY A 37 -0.22 -5.50 13.29
C GLY A 37 -0.10 -5.53 11.77
N LEU A 38 0.19 -6.67 11.14
CA LEU A 38 0.10 -6.84 9.68
C LEU A 38 -1.23 -7.53 9.33
N TYR A 39 -2.03 -6.90 8.46
CA TYR A 39 -3.37 -7.38 8.10
C TYR A 39 -3.51 -7.80 6.63
N LEU A 40 -2.71 -7.20 5.74
CA LEU A 40 -2.66 -7.53 4.32
C LEU A 40 -1.23 -7.34 3.80
N LEU A 41 -0.80 -8.23 2.91
CA LEU A 41 0.42 -8.08 2.14
C LEU A 41 0.21 -8.71 0.77
N GLU A 42 0.30 -7.90 -0.29
CA GLU A 42 0.07 -8.31 -1.67
C GLU A 42 1.16 -7.75 -2.59
N ARG A 43 1.50 -8.50 -3.64
CA ARG A 43 2.55 -8.16 -4.60
C ARG A 43 2.16 -8.53 -6.02
N TRP A 44 2.61 -7.69 -6.95
CA TRP A 44 2.39 -7.85 -8.39
C TRP A 44 3.69 -7.60 -9.16
N PHE A 45 3.86 -8.32 -10.26
CA PHE A 45 4.81 -8.00 -11.31
C PHE A 45 4.19 -6.94 -12.22
N VAL A 46 4.95 -5.86 -12.47
CA VAL A 46 4.54 -4.74 -13.33
C VAL A 46 5.69 -4.42 -14.29
N GLY A 47 6.05 -5.41 -15.12
CA GLY A 47 7.21 -5.38 -16.02
C GLY A 47 8.54 -5.81 -15.37
N GLU A 48 9.59 -6.04 -16.17
CA GLU A 48 10.93 -6.32 -15.63
C GLU A 48 11.72 -5.02 -15.37
N PRO A 49 12.42 -4.86 -14.24
CA PRO A 49 12.47 -5.68 -13.02
C PRO A 49 11.51 -5.16 -11.91
N SER A 50 10.37 -4.58 -12.29
CA SER A 50 9.55 -3.76 -11.40
C SER A 50 8.47 -4.58 -10.71
N PHE A 51 8.54 -4.62 -9.39
CA PHE A 51 7.48 -5.12 -8.52
C PHE A 51 6.66 -3.95 -7.99
N ALA A 52 5.37 -4.18 -7.79
CA ALA A 52 4.50 -3.31 -7.03
C ALA A 52 3.89 -4.10 -5.86
N GLY A 53 3.47 -3.41 -4.80
CA GLY A 53 2.81 -4.09 -3.68
C GLY A 53 1.97 -3.17 -2.83
N LEU A 54 1.08 -3.81 -2.08
CA LEU A 54 0.14 -3.22 -1.13
C LEU A 54 0.30 -3.92 0.21
N SER A 55 0.29 -3.17 1.30
CA SER A 55 0.17 -3.72 2.63
C SER A 55 -0.77 -2.89 3.50
N VAL A 56 -1.42 -3.55 4.45
CA VAL A 56 -2.26 -2.91 5.47
C VAL A 56 -1.68 -3.29 6.82
N GLN A 57 -1.36 -2.28 7.62
CA GLN A 57 -0.76 -2.43 8.93
C GLN A 57 -1.51 -1.61 9.98
N ALA A 58 -1.23 -1.85 11.25
CA ALA A 58 -1.71 -1.01 12.34
C ALA A 58 -1.17 0.41 12.17
N ASN A 59 -2.03 1.41 12.39
CA ASN A 59 -1.64 2.81 12.35
C ASN A 59 -0.64 3.09 13.50
N PRO A 60 0.60 3.52 13.20
CA PRO A 60 1.61 3.78 14.23
C PRO A 60 1.37 5.08 15.02
N GLY A 61 0.33 5.84 14.68
CA GLY A 61 -0.02 7.11 15.31
C GLY A 61 0.71 8.31 14.71
N ASN A 62 0.19 9.51 14.99
CA ASN A 62 0.65 10.77 14.37
C ASN A 62 2.11 11.13 14.69
N ASP A 63 2.65 10.64 15.81
CA ASP A 63 4.04 10.89 16.20
C ASP A 63 5.04 10.00 15.45
N SER A 64 4.56 9.06 14.63
CA SER A 64 5.40 8.20 13.82
C SER A 64 6.22 9.01 12.83
N PRO A 65 7.56 8.82 12.76
CA PRO A 65 8.40 9.45 11.74
C PRO A 65 7.99 9.12 10.29
N LEU A 66 7.18 8.09 10.09
CA LEU A 66 6.60 7.78 8.78
C LEU A 66 5.48 8.77 8.42
N LEU A 67 4.60 9.08 9.37
CA LEU A 67 3.44 9.95 9.17
C LEU A 67 3.75 11.43 9.40
N SER A 68 4.78 11.74 10.19
CA SER A 68 5.19 13.11 10.50
C SER A 68 6.00 13.79 9.39
N ARG A 69 6.21 13.12 8.26
CA ARG A 69 6.90 13.72 7.11
C ARG A 69 5.98 14.73 6.45
N THR A 70 6.43 15.98 6.39
CA THR A 70 5.68 17.09 5.79
C THR A 70 5.91 17.23 4.28
N GLU A 71 6.92 16.55 3.74
CA GLU A 71 7.31 16.64 2.34
C GLU A 71 6.89 15.37 1.61
N PHE A 72 5.73 15.45 0.96
CA PHE A 72 5.28 14.44 0.00
C PHE A 72 5.53 14.97 -1.41
N SER A 73 5.96 14.10 -2.31
CA SER A 73 6.17 14.48 -3.71
C SER A 73 4.86 14.67 -4.47
N ASP A 74 3.80 13.98 -4.05
CA ASP A 74 2.47 14.07 -4.66
C ASP A 74 1.39 13.62 -3.68
N SER A 75 0.12 13.92 -3.97
CA SER A 75 -1.04 13.39 -3.25
C SER A 75 -2.21 13.10 -4.18
N ILE A 76 -2.78 11.91 -4.06
CA ILE A 76 -3.97 11.47 -4.81
C ILE A 76 -5.15 11.45 -3.85
N ILE A 77 -6.19 12.24 -4.15
CA ILE A 77 -7.38 12.37 -3.31
C ILE A 77 -8.46 11.43 -3.85
N GLY A 78 -8.69 10.32 -3.15
CA GLY A 78 -9.85 9.45 -3.37
C GLY A 78 -11.06 9.88 -2.52
N PRO A 79 -12.23 9.26 -2.71
CA PRO A 79 -13.46 9.63 -2.01
C PRO A 79 -13.37 9.52 -0.47
N ASN A 80 -12.67 8.50 0.03
CA ASN A 80 -12.58 8.17 1.47
C ASN A 80 -11.14 8.10 1.97
N ILE A 81 -10.16 8.37 1.10
CA ILE A 81 -8.76 8.17 1.42
C ILE A 81 -7.90 9.14 0.62
N THR A 82 -6.91 9.74 1.27
CA THR A 82 -5.88 10.53 0.61
C THR A 82 -4.59 9.73 0.65
N TRP A 83 -4.07 9.43 -0.54
CA TRP A 83 -2.75 8.85 -0.70
C TRP A 83 -1.72 9.96 -0.73
N HIS A 84 -0.67 9.81 0.07
CA HIS A 84 0.48 10.69 0.04
C HIS A 84 1.69 9.91 -0.47
N LEU A 85 2.28 10.35 -1.59
CA LEU A 85 3.33 9.62 -2.30
C LEU A 85 4.70 10.26 -2.07
N TRP A 86 5.69 9.42 -1.79
CA TRP A 86 7.11 9.75 -1.86
C TRP A 86 7.72 9.04 -3.05
N ASN A 87 8.12 9.81 -4.05
CA ASN A 87 8.75 9.33 -5.27
C ASN A 87 10.20 9.82 -5.33
N GLY A 88 11.12 8.99 -5.81
CA GLY A 88 12.51 9.40 -6.05
C GLY A 88 13.40 9.50 -4.80
N GLU A 89 12.87 9.23 -3.61
CA GLU A 89 13.64 9.24 -2.35
C GLU A 89 14.63 8.07 -2.31
N THR A 90 15.93 8.38 -2.25
CA THR A 90 16.97 7.34 -2.26
C THR A 90 17.01 6.62 -0.92
N VAL A 91 16.72 5.30 -0.93
CA VAL A 91 16.97 4.48 0.26
C VAL A 91 18.47 4.33 0.42
N ARG A 92 19.02 4.92 1.48
CA ARG A 92 20.47 4.93 1.77
C ARG A 92 21.13 3.54 1.73
N GLN A 93 20.38 2.47 2.00
CA GLN A 93 20.90 1.10 2.02
C GLN A 93 20.94 0.41 0.65
N THR A 94 20.12 0.83 -0.32
CA THR A 94 20.05 0.18 -1.64
C THR A 94 20.51 1.07 -2.78
N GLY A 95 20.65 2.39 -2.54
CA GLY A 95 21.00 3.38 -3.56
C GLY A 95 19.94 3.56 -4.65
N LYS A 96 18.76 2.96 -4.47
CA LYS A 96 17.63 3.06 -5.40
C LYS A 96 16.58 4.00 -4.84
N PRO A 97 15.88 4.77 -5.70
CA PRO A 97 14.69 5.47 -5.28
C PRO A 97 13.67 4.43 -4.81
N ALA A 98 13.28 4.46 -3.54
CA ALA A 98 12.07 3.77 -3.12
C ALA A 98 10.92 4.74 -3.34
N ASN A 99 9.92 4.26 -4.05
CA ASN A 99 8.66 4.97 -4.10
C ASN A 99 7.69 4.27 -3.15
N THR A 100 7.09 5.05 -2.26
CA THR A 100 6.14 4.60 -1.26
C THR A 100 4.96 5.55 -1.22
N GLY A 101 3.75 5.01 -1.20
CA GLY A 101 2.52 5.76 -0.92
C GLY A 101 1.93 5.34 0.40
N LEU A 102 1.45 6.29 1.20
CA LEU A 102 0.73 6.01 2.44
C LEU A 102 -0.67 6.58 2.41
N ALA A 103 -1.55 5.91 3.13
CA ALA A 103 -2.82 6.49 3.51
C ALA A 103 -3.29 5.95 4.87
N VAL A 104 -3.88 6.84 5.67
CA VAL A 104 -4.39 6.51 7.01
C VAL A 104 -5.90 6.38 6.94
N LEU A 105 -6.43 5.28 7.50
CA LEU A 105 -7.85 5.02 7.63
C LEU A 105 -8.14 4.51 9.05
N GLY A 106 -8.47 5.44 9.95
CA GLY A 106 -8.68 5.13 11.37
C GLY A 106 -7.45 4.47 12.00
N ASP A 107 -7.64 3.25 12.49
CA ASP A 107 -6.59 2.45 13.15
C ASP A 107 -5.65 1.73 12.17
N TYR A 108 -5.77 2.00 10.86
CA TYR A 108 -5.02 1.31 9.81
C TYR A 108 -4.16 2.26 8.99
N LEU A 109 -2.97 1.80 8.66
CA LEU A 109 -2.06 2.40 7.70
C LEU A 109 -2.00 1.51 6.46
N LEU A 110 -2.39 2.07 5.32
CA LEU A 110 -2.23 1.45 4.01
C LEU A 110 -0.93 1.94 3.41
N MET A 111 -0.15 1.02 2.84
CA MET A 111 1.12 1.32 2.19
C MET A 111 1.16 0.68 0.81
N ILE A 112 1.52 1.46 -0.19
CA ILE A 112 1.84 0.98 -1.54
C ILE A 112 3.31 1.24 -1.84
N HIS A 113 3.92 0.41 -2.67
CA HIS A 113 5.29 0.60 -3.13
C HIS A 113 5.45 0.09 -4.56
N GLY A 114 6.38 0.66 -5.32
CA GLY A 114 6.65 0.27 -6.70
C GLY A 114 7.37 1.35 -7.51
N SER A 115 7.24 1.33 -8.84
CA SER A 115 7.54 2.52 -9.65
C SER A 115 6.48 3.60 -9.40
N PRO A 116 6.74 4.88 -9.71
CA PRO A 116 5.73 5.93 -9.57
C PRO A 116 4.45 5.56 -10.33
N GLU A 117 4.56 5.08 -11.57
CA GLU A 117 3.42 4.70 -12.41
C GLU A 117 2.60 3.57 -11.77
N ALA A 118 3.28 2.55 -11.22
CA ALA A 118 2.60 1.45 -10.56
C ALA A 118 1.88 1.89 -9.28
N MET A 119 2.45 2.83 -8.51
CA MET A 119 1.78 3.34 -7.32
C MET A 119 0.56 4.19 -7.65
N HIS A 120 0.64 5.03 -8.68
CA HIS A 120 -0.53 5.76 -9.20
C HIS A 120 -1.63 4.79 -9.64
N ALA A 121 -1.26 3.77 -10.43
CA ALA A 121 -2.19 2.73 -10.84
C ALA A 121 -2.86 2.02 -9.66
N ILE A 122 -2.12 1.67 -8.60
CA ILE A 122 -2.72 1.10 -7.39
C ILE A 122 -3.66 2.10 -6.73
N ALA A 123 -3.20 3.32 -6.45
CA ALA A 123 -3.98 4.33 -5.72
C ALA A 123 -5.30 4.71 -6.44
N GLU A 124 -5.28 4.75 -7.77
CA GLU A 124 -6.44 5.13 -8.59
C GLU A 124 -7.45 4.00 -8.78
N ASN A 125 -7.00 2.74 -8.78
CA ASN A 125 -7.85 1.57 -9.03
C ASN A 125 -8.21 0.78 -7.75
N LEU A 126 -7.82 1.29 -6.59
CA LEU A 126 -8.15 0.71 -5.29
C LEU A 126 -9.34 1.46 -4.69
N THR A 127 -10.42 0.72 -4.41
CA THR A 127 -11.59 1.24 -3.72
C THR A 127 -11.66 0.69 -2.29
N ILE A 128 -12.06 1.55 -1.36
CA ILE A 128 -12.17 1.22 0.07
C ILE A 128 -13.53 1.65 0.56
N GLU A 129 -14.26 0.67 1.11
CA GLU A 129 -15.62 0.84 1.59
C GLU A 129 -15.75 0.21 2.98
N PRO A 130 -16.67 0.70 3.83
CA PRO A 130 -17.02 0.02 5.07
C PRO A 130 -17.36 -1.45 4.79
N ALA A 131 -16.96 -2.34 5.70
CA ALA A 131 -17.33 -3.74 5.59
C ALA A 131 -18.86 -3.90 5.69
N PRO A 132 -19.46 -4.85 4.96
CA PRO A 132 -20.90 -5.10 4.95
C PRO A 132 -21.46 -5.62 6.29
#